data_AF-A0A2N2V2L6-F1
#
_entry.id   AF-A0A2N2V2L6-F1
#
_cell.length_a   1.000
_cell.length_b   1.000
_cell.length_c   1.000
_cell.angle_alpha   90.00
_cell.angle_beta   90.00
_cell.angle_gamma   90.00
#
_symmetry.space_group_name_H-M   'P 1'
#
loop_
_entity.id
_entity.type
_entity.pdbx_description
1 polymer ?
#
loop_
_entity_poly.entity_id
_entity_poly.type
_entity_poly.pdbx_seq_one_letter_code
_entity_poly.pdbx_strand_id
1 'polypeptide(L)' 'MAAITAGMVAELRGKTDAPMMECKKALTEADG' A
#
# COMPACT_ATOMS: atom_id res chain seq x y z
N MET A 1 14.90 1.74 0.57
CA MET A 1 13.50 1.28 0.58
C MET A 1 12.83 1.83 1.82
N ALA A 2 11.90 2.78 1.66
CA ALA A 2 11.04 3.19 2.76
C ALA A 2 10.29 1.94 3.24
N ALA A 3 10.32 1.64 4.53
CA ALA A 3 9.57 0.51 5.07
C ALA A 3 8.08 0.82 4.89
N ILE A 4 7.39 0.08 4.01
CA ILE A 4 5.96 0.24 3.77
C ILE A 4 5.24 0.05 5.10
N THR A 5 4.59 1.11 5.57
CA THR A 5 3.88 1.08 6.85
C THR A 5 2.45 0.59 6.65
N ALA A 6 1.84 0.05 7.71
CA ALA A 6 0.44 -0.32 7.70
C ALA A 6 -0.49 0.89 7.41
N GLY A 7 -0.06 2.11 7.77
CA GLY A 7 -0.77 3.34 7.46
C GLY A 7 -0.86 3.61 5.96
N MET A 8 0.25 3.44 5.23
CA MET A 8 0.27 3.61 3.77
C MET A 8 -0.66 2.62 3.06
N VAL A 9 -0.67 1.36 3.52
CA VAL A 9 -1.56 0.32 2.98
C VAL A 9 -3.02 0.66 3.27
N ALA A 10 -3.33 1.14 4.47
CA ALA A 10 -4.69 1.52 4.86
C ALA A 10 -5.20 2.74 4.08
N GLU A 11 -4.34 3.73 3.87
CA GLU A 11 -4.66 4.92 3.08
C GLU A 11 -4.92 4.57 1.61
N LEU A 12 -4.04 3.75 1.01
CA LEU A 12 -4.20 3.30 -0.37
C LEU A 12 -5.48 2.48 -0.54
N ARG A 13 -5.75 1.56 0.39
CA ARG A 13 -7.01 0.79 0.42
C ARG A 13 -8.22 1.70 0.53
N GLY A 14 -8.21 2.70 1.41
CA GLY A 14 -9.32 3.64 1.57
C GLY A 14 -9.60 4.48 0.32
N LYS A 15 -8.60 4.71 -0.54
CA LYS A 15 -8.74 5.46 -1.79
C LYS A 15 -9.19 4.60 -2.98
N THR A 16 -8.88 3.31 -2.95
CA THR A 16 -9.00 2.43 -4.13
C THR A 16 -9.95 1.26 -3.93
N ASP A 17 -10.36 0.99 -2.69
CA ASP A 17 -11.07 -0.22 -2.25
C ASP A 17 -10.36 -1.54 -2.64
N ALA A 18 -9.06 -1.47 -2.97
CA ALA A 18 -8.28 -2.64 -3.35
C ALA A 18 -7.99 -3.56 -2.15
N PRO A 19 -7.87 -4.88 -2.35
CA PRO A 19 -7.49 -5.82 -1.31
C PRO A 19 -6.11 -5.51 -0.73
N MET A 20 -5.92 -5.79 0.56
CA MET A 20 -4.74 -5.41 1.34
C MET A 20 -3.41 -5.87 0.72
N MET A 21 -3.39 -7.05 0.09
CA MET A 21 -2.20 -7.59 -0.57
C MET A 21 -1.86 -6.87 -1.87
N GLU A 22 -2.86 -6.42 -2.63
CA GLU A 22 -2.63 -5.58 -3.82
C GLU A 22 -2.13 -4.19 -3.43
N CYS A 23 -2.67 -3.60 -2.36
CA CYS A 23 -2.18 -2.33 -1.83
C CYS A 23 -0.71 -2.45 -1.38
N LYS A 24 -0.35 -3.52 -0.66
CA LYS A 24 1.05 -3.77 -0.26
C LYS A 24 1.96 -3.97 -1.46
N LYS A 25 1.51 -4.72 -2.46
CA LYS A 25 2.28 -4.97 -3.69
C LYS A 25 2.51 -3.66 -4.45
N ALA A 26 1.47 -2.85 -4.64
CA ALA A 26 1.57 -1.56 -5.33
C ALA A 26 2.56 -0.60 -4.63
N LEU A 27 2.50 -0.51 -3.29
CA LEU A 27 3.45 0.30 -2.51
C LEU A 27 4.89 -0.25 -2.59
N THR A 28 5.05 -1.56 -2.78
CA THR A 28 6.36 -2.20 -2.96
C THR A 28 6.94 -1.93 -4.34
N GLU A 29 6.10 -1.98 -5.38
CA GLU A 29 6.48 -1.68 -6.76
C GLU A 29 6.71 -0.18 -6.98
N ALA A 30 6.10 0.68 -6.16
CA ALA A 30 6.29 2.13 -6.20
C ALA A 30 7.50 2.64 -5.39
N ASP A 31 8.27 1.76 -4.73
CA ASP A 31 9.37 2.10 -3.82
C ASP A 31 8.96 3.01 -2.62
N GLY A 32 7.65 3.08 -2.33
CA GLY A 32 7.05 3.92 -1.28
C GLY A 32 5.76 4.59 -1.72
#